data_AF-E0SNZ5-F1
#
_entry.id   AF-E0SNZ5-F1
#
_cell.length_a   1.000
_cell.length_b   1.000
_cell.length_c   1.000
_cell.angle_alpha   90.00
_cell.angle_beta   90.00
_cell.angle_gamma   90.00
#
_symmetry.space_group_name_H-M   'P 1'
#
loop_
_entity.id
_entity.type
_entity.pdbx_description
1 polymer ?
#
loop_
_entity_poly.entity_id
_entity_poly.type
_entity_poly.pdbx_seq_one_letter_code
_entity_poly.pdbx_strand_id
1 'polypeptide(L)'
;MKNLPEAEGIPLKVTVIDGIRREIFCDVDELIDCDEYECAIEIFDLYIRPILPFPITRYSVSNISVVRGGKIFVYSVDDRRICLAIHRIDMDPDTLCR
;
A
#
# COMPACT_ATOMS: atom_id res chain seq x y z
N MET A 1 -27.91 16.54 22.57
CA MET A 1 -27.26 15.72 21.53
C MET A 1 -25.93 15.24 22.09
N LYS A 2 -25.81 13.95 22.42
CA LYS A 2 -24.51 13.36 22.76
C LYS A 2 -23.87 12.97 21.44
N ASN A 3 -22.77 13.64 21.08
CA ASN A 3 -21.91 13.18 19.99
C ASN A 3 -21.51 11.74 20.33
N LEU A 4 -21.85 10.80 19.45
CA LEU A 4 -21.29 9.45 19.52
C LEU A 4 -19.77 9.59 19.43
N PRO A 5 -18.98 8.91 20.28
CA PRO A 5 -17.56 8.78 20.03
C PRO A 5 -17.41 8.09 18.68
N GLU A 6 -16.85 8.79 17.70
CA GLU A 6 -16.36 8.15 16.48
C GLU A 6 -15.46 7.01 16.93
N ALA A 7 -15.74 5.79 16.45
CA ALA A 7 -14.93 4.63 16.77
C ALA A 7 -13.49 4.99 16.41
N GLU A 8 -12.62 5.13 17.42
CA GLU A 8 -11.20 5.41 17.22
C GLU A 8 -10.58 4.21 16.51
N GLY A 9 -10.70 4.18 15.19
CA GLY A 9 -9.98 3.27 14.33
C GLY A 9 -8.49 3.43 14.61
N ILE A 10 -7.76 2.33 14.55
CA ILE A 10 -6.31 2.40 14.69
C ILE A 10 -5.78 3.24 13.51
N PRO A 11 -5.02 4.32 13.74
CA PRO A 11 -4.53 5.15 12.64
C PRO A 11 -3.61 4.34 11.73
N LEU A 12 -3.95 4.31 10.46
CA LEU A 12 -3.21 3.62 9.40
C LEU A 12 -2.38 4.62 8.59
N LYS A 13 -1.30 4.10 8.03
CA LYS A 13 -0.40 4.77 7.09
C LYS A 13 -0.24 3.92 5.86
N VAL A 14 0.07 4.57 4.74
CA VAL A 14 0.35 3.89 3.48
C VAL A 14 1.78 4.26 3.06
N THR A 15 2.62 3.24 2.92
CA THR A 15 4.03 3.40 2.59
C THR A 15 4.38 2.61 1.35
N VAL A 16 5.01 3.26 0.37
CA VAL A 16 5.64 2.62 -0.79
C VAL A 16 7.12 2.38 -0.50
N ILE A 17 7.59 1.17 -0.78
CA ILE A 17 8.98 0.72 -0.59
C ILE A 17 9.51 0.18 -1.92
N ASP A 18 10.46 0.89 -2.52
CA ASP A 18 11.16 0.52 -3.78
C ASP A 18 12.69 0.54 -3.63
N GLY A 19 13.17 0.40 -2.38
CA GLY A 19 14.55 0.68 -1.97
C GLY A 19 14.65 1.96 -1.13
N ILE A 20 13.68 2.88 -1.24
CA ILE A 20 13.45 3.94 -0.27
C ILE A 20 11.98 3.94 0.20
N ARG A 21 11.73 4.44 1.40
CA ARG A 21 10.38 4.57 1.96
C ARG A 21 9.77 5.90 1.54
N ARG A 22 8.54 5.87 1.02
CA ARG A 22 7.73 7.05 0.75
C ARG A 22 6.36 6.85 1.38
N GLU A 23 5.99 7.72 2.30
CA GLU A 23 4.61 7.80 2.79
C GLU A 23 3.74 8.47 1.71
N ILE A 24 2.60 7.87 1.40
CA ILE A 24 1.63 8.43 0.45
C ILE A 24 0.30 8.68 1.14
N PHE A 25 -0.42 9.70 0.65
CA PHE A 25 -1.76 10.02 1.11
C PHE A 25 -2.76 9.51 0.06
N CYS A 26 -3.59 8.54 0.46
CA CYS A 26 -4.65 7.97 -0.36
C CYS A 26 -5.84 7.57 0.55
N ASP A 27 -6.96 7.23 -0.07
CA ASP A 27 -8.12 6.70 0.65
C ASP A 27 -7.83 5.27 1.10
N VAL A 28 -7.59 5.08 2.40
CA VAL A 28 -7.16 3.79 2.94
C VAL A 28 -8.25 2.73 2.80
N ASP A 29 -9.53 3.12 2.81
CA ASP A 29 -10.64 2.18 2.73
C ASP A 29 -10.66 1.49 1.36
N GLU A 30 -10.41 2.25 0.28
CA GLU A 30 -10.25 1.72 -1.08
C GLU A 30 -9.14 0.67 -1.16
N LEU A 31 -8.01 0.93 -0.51
CA LEU A 31 -6.88 0.00 -0.51
C LEU A 31 -7.16 -1.26 0.33
N ILE A 32 -7.89 -1.13 1.44
CA ILE A 32 -8.23 -2.26 2.30
C ILE A 32 -9.21 -3.22 1.62
N ASP A 33 -10.19 -2.70 0.89
CA ASP A 33 -11.22 -3.51 0.22
C ASP A 33 -10.72 -4.16 -1.08
N CYS A 34 -9.52 -3.80 -1.52
CA CYS A 34 -8.94 -4.28 -2.79
C CYS A 34 -8.27 -5.66 -2.67
N ASP A 35 -9.01 -6.75 -2.95
CA ASP A 35 -8.49 -8.13 -2.87
C ASP A 35 -8.13 -8.75 -4.23
N GLU A 36 -8.40 -8.05 -5.32
CA GLU A 36 -8.22 -8.55 -6.68
C GLU A 36 -7.04 -7.91 -7.40
N TYR A 37 -6.43 -8.62 -8.35
CA TYR A 37 -5.26 -8.15 -9.08
C TYR A 37 -5.58 -6.96 -10.00
N GLU A 38 -6.79 -6.90 -10.57
CA GLU A 38 -7.22 -5.79 -11.41
C GLU A 38 -7.29 -4.48 -10.61
N CYS A 39 -7.93 -4.52 -9.45
CA CYS A 39 -7.94 -3.40 -8.51
C CYS A 39 -6.52 -3.00 -8.05
N ALA A 40 -5.64 -3.98 -7.76
CA ALA A 40 -4.26 -3.68 -7.36
C ALA A 40 -3.44 -3.02 -8.49
N ILE A 41 -3.75 -3.29 -9.76
CA ILE A 41 -3.17 -2.59 -10.91
C ILE A 41 -3.62 -1.13 -10.92
N GLU A 42 -4.90 -0.85 -10.68
CA GLU A 42 -5.42 0.52 -10.60
C GLU A 42 -4.74 1.32 -9.49
N ILE A 43 -4.58 0.73 -8.30
CA ILE A 43 -3.81 1.33 -7.18
C ILE A 43 -2.38 1.67 -7.63
N PHE A 44 -1.72 0.76 -8.34
CA PHE A 44 -0.36 1.00 -8.83
C PHE A 44 -0.32 2.20 -9.77
N ASP A 45 -1.23 2.26 -10.73
CA ASP A 45 -1.24 3.32 -11.75
C ASP A 45 -1.59 4.70 -11.17
N LEU A 46 -2.51 4.75 -10.21
CA LEU A 46 -2.96 5.99 -9.58
C LEU A 46 -1.96 6.53 -8.55
N TYR A 47 -1.41 5.67 -7.69
CA TYR A 47 -0.69 6.13 -6.50
C TYR A 47 0.82 5.86 -6.53
N ILE A 48 1.25 4.78 -7.19
CA ILE A 48 2.64 4.33 -7.15
C ILE A 48 3.41 4.82 -8.38
N ARG A 49 2.89 4.59 -9.58
CA ARG A 49 3.54 4.97 -10.84
C ARG A 49 3.95 6.46 -10.88
N PRO A 50 3.13 7.43 -10.45
CA PRO A 50 3.49 8.85 -10.55
C PRO A 50 4.66 9.28 -9.66
N ILE A 51 4.98 8.51 -8.61
CA ILE A 51 6.01 8.85 -7.63
C ILE A 51 7.34 8.11 -7.85
N LEU A 52 7.39 7.19 -8.82
CA LEU A 52 8.60 6.44 -9.13
C LEU A 52 9.53 7.29 -10.00
N PRO A 53 10.83 7.45 -9.63
CA PRO A 53 11.75 8.35 -10.31
C PRO A 53 12.37 7.75 -11.58
N PHE A 54 11.80 6.68 -12.13
CA PHE A 54 12.34 5.94 -13.26
C PHE A 54 11.22 5.52 -14.22
N PRO A 55 11.52 5.40 -15.53
CA PRO A 55 10.55 4.90 -16.49
C PRO A 55 10.20 3.44 -16.20
N ILE A 56 8.94 3.07 -16.40
CA ILE A 56 8.42 1.71 -16.19
C ILE A 56 8.07 1.13 -17.56
N THR A 57 8.59 -0.05 -17.87
CA THR A 57 8.27 -0.74 -19.14
C THR A 57 7.22 -1.82 -18.91
N ARG A 58 7.38 -2.61 -17.85
CA ARG A 58 6.47 -3.69 -17.46
C ARG A 58 6.26 -3.72 -15.95
N TYR A 59 5.07 -4.11 -15.54
CA TYR A 59 4.79 -4.40 -14.14
C TYR A 59 3.66 -5.42 -14.01
N SER A 60 3.62 -6.12 -12.88
CA SER A 60 2.55 -7.05 -12.52
C SER A 60 2.38 -7.14 -11.01
N VAL A 61 1.18 -7.51 -10.58
CA VAL A 61 0.90 -7.82 -9.18
C VAL A 61 1.44 -9.22 -8.88
N SER A 62 2.35 -9.29 -7.92
CA SER A 62 2.99 -10.55 -7.49
C SER A 62 2.30 -11.17 -6.30
N ASN A 63 1.80 -10.34 -5.37
CA ASN A 63 1.11 -10.81 -4.18
C ASN A 63 0.19 -9.70 -3.62
N ILE A 64 -0.94 -10.10 -3.05
CA ILE A 64 -1.78 -9.29 -2.18
C ILE A 64 -1.99 -10.11 -0.91
N SER A 65 -1.69 -9.55 0.26
CA SER A 65 -1.90 -10.30 1.50
C SER A 65 -2.25 -9.41 2.67
N VAL A 66 -3.17 -9.91 3.49
CA VAL A 66 -3.52 -9.34 4.79
C VAL A 66 -2.56 -9.91 5.82
N VAL A 67 -1.90 -9.03 6.55
CA VAL A 67 -0.89 -9.37 7.57
C VAL A 67 -1.34 -8.81 8.91
N ARG A 68 -0.74 -9.29 10.01
CA ARG A 68 -1.08 -8.74 11.32
C ARG A 68 -0.75 -7.26 11.35
N GLY A 69 -1.77 -6.42 11.47
CA GLY A 69 -1.63 -4.96 11.55
C GLY A 69 -1.48 -4.25 10.21
N GLY A 70 -1.84 -4.90 9.09
CA GLY A 70 -1.84 -4.25 7.80
C GLY A 70 -2.26 -5.10 6.62
N LYS A 71 -2.13 -4.52 5.42
CA LYS A 71 -2.28 -5.18 4.13
C LYS A 71 -1.10 -4.79 3.26
N ILE A 72 -0.61 -5.73 2.46
CA ILE A 72 0.51 -5.48 1.54
C ILE A 72 0.14 -5.85 0.11
N PHE A 73 0.63 -5.05 -0.81
CA PHE A 73 0.64 -5.31 -2.24
C PHE A 73 2.09 -5.37 -2.69
N VAL A 74 2.45 -6.42 -3.41
CA VAL A 74 3.79 -6.59 -3.97
C VAL A 74 3.69 -6.55 -5.47
N TYR A 75 4.44 -5.65 -6.07
CA TYR A 75 4.54 -5.47 -7.51
C TYR A 75 5.92 -5.89 -7.99
N SER A 76 5.97 -6.64 -9.08
CA SER A 76 7.18 -6.81 -9.88
C SER A 76 7.17 -5.72 -10.94
N VAL A 77 8.18 -4.86 -10.97
CA VAL A 77 8.29 -3.70 -11.88
C VAL A 77 9.64 -3.77 -12.58
N ASP A 78 9.64 -4.07 -13.87
CA ASP A 78 10.84 -4.39 -14.65
C ASP A 78 11.70 -5.50 -14.00
N ASP A 79 12.82 -5.14 -13.36
CA ASP A 79 13.71 -6.05 -12.63
C ASP A 79 13.73 -5.73 -11.11
N ARG A 80 12.71 -5.02 -10.63
CA ARG A 80 12.59 -4.53 -9.24
C ARG A 80 11.33 -5.07 -8.58
N ARG A 81 11.35 -5.09 -7.25
CA ARG A 81 10.19 -5.36 -6.42
C ARG A 81 9.79 -4.08 -5.71
N ILE A 82 8.51 -3.72 -5.79
CA ILE A 82 7.93 -2.57 -5.09
C ILE A 82 6.85 -3.10 -4.17
N CYS A 83 6.86 -2.65 -2.92
CA CYS A 83 5.86 -3.01 -1.94
C CYS A 83 5.04 -1.77 -1.55
N LEU A 84 3.73 -1.90 -1.54
CA LEU A 84 2.82 -0.95 -0.91
C LEU A 84 2.30 -1.58 0.37
N ALA A 85 2.56 -0.95 1.50
CA ALA A 85 2.10 -1.40 2.80
C ALA A 85 1.06 -0.42 3.35
N ILE A 86 -0.16 -0.90 3.62
CA ILE A 86 -1.10 -0.26 4.53
C ILE A 86 -0.83 -0.84 5.91
N HIS A 87 -0.47 -0.01 6.88
CA HIS A 87 -0.03 -0.50 8.18
C HIS A 87 -0.39 0.46 9.30
N ARG A 88 -0.48 -0.06 10.52
CA ARG A 88 -0.63 0.77 11.72
C ARG A 88 0.60 1.69 11.90
N ILE A 89 0.37 2.87 12.47
CA ILE A 89 1.44 3.87 12.69
C ILE A 89 2.58 3.37 13.60
N ASP A 90 2.31 2.41 14.48
CA ASP A 90 3.26 1.81 15.42
C ASP A 90 4.08 0.65 14.81
N MET A 91 3.92 0.37 13.52
CA MET A 91 4.57 -0.73 12.82
C MET A 91 5.59 -0.27 11.79
N ASP A 92 6.69 -1.02 11.68
CA ASP A 92 7.70 -0.82 10.66
C ASP A 92 7.28 -1.50 9.34
N PRO A 93 6.98 -0.76 8.26
CA PRO A 93 6.49 -1.34 7.00
C PRO A 93 7.50 -2.26 6.32
N ASP A 94 8.80 -2.09 6.56
CA ASP A 94 9.82 -2.99 6.00
C ASP A 94 9.70 -4.40 6.57
N THR A 95 9.12 -4.56 7.76
CA THR A 95 8.87 -5.90 8.35
C THR A 95 7.73 -6.63 7.65
N LEU A 96 6.81 -5.90 7.02
CA LEU A 96 5.67 -6.44 6.31
C LEU A 96 6.03 -6.85 4.87
N CYS A 97 7.02 -6.18 4.27
CA CYS A 97 7.40 -6.36 2.87
C CYS A 97 8.51 -7.41 2.63
N ARG A 98 8.90 -8.18 3.66
CA ARG A 98 9.91 -9.25 3.58
C ARG A 98 9.36 -10.50 2.89
#